data_AF-A0A9W6RJ60-F1
#
_entry.id   AF-A0A9W6RJ60-F1
#
_cell.length_a   1.000
_cell.length_b   1.000
_cell.length_c   1.000
_cell.angle_alpha   90.00
_cell.angle_beta   90.00
_cell.angle_gamma   90.00
#
_symmetry.space_group_name_H-M   'P 1'
#
loop_
_entity.id
_entity.type
_entity.pdbx_description
1 polymer ?
#
loop_
_entity_poly.entity_id
_entity_poly.type
_entity_poly.pdbx_seq_one_letter_code
_entity_poly.pdbx_strand_id
1 'polypeptide(L)'
;MELLDPRWATDSACRQALLGGAPFNFSEHEPIPVDDLVATYRVRERTTTEAGISTLGFAEALLRLRTSGLEKVRIGSVNDLDHRRSFVCFVAADGSRIVSCIGVSQRCG
;
A
#
# COMPACT_ATOMS: atom_id res chain seq x y z
N MET A 1 -15.03 -6.40 -0.23
CA MET A 1 -13.65 -5.99 0.10
C MET A 1 -13.50 -6.00 1.60
N GLU A 2 -12.88 -7.04 2.16
CA GLU A 2 -12.59 -7.09 3.60
C GLU A 2 -11.50 -6.04 3.89
N LEU A 3 -11.89 -4.99 4.61
CA LEU A 3 -11.09 -3.79 4.82
C LEU A 3 -10.14 -3.99 5.99
N LEU A 4 -8.84 -4.04 5.67
CA LEU A 4 -7.69 -3.50 6.41
C LEU A 4 -7.75 -3.63 7.95
N ASP A 5 -6.78 -4.35 8.51
CA ASP A 5 -6.69 -4.61 9.95
C ASP A 5 -6.39 -3.30 10.71
N PRO A 6 -7.33 -2.79 11.53
CA PRO A 6 -7.23 -1.47 12.14
C PRO A 6 -6.11 -1.35 13.18
N ARG A 7 -5.44 -2.45 13.53
CA ARG A 7 -4.29 -2.46 14.43
C ARG A 7 -3.04 -1.84 13.79
N TRP A 8 -3.00 -1.69 12.48
CA TRP A 8 -1.90 -1.04 11.77
C TRP A 8 -2.25 0.40 11.41
N ALA A 9 -1.37 1.34 11.75
CA ALA A 9 -1.61 2.76 11.52
C ALA A 9 -1.81 3.11 10.03
N THR A 10 -1.12 2.42 9.11
CA THR A 10 -1.32 2.56 7.66
C THR A 10 -2.68 2.07 7.18
N ASP A 11 -3.08 0.89 7.64
CA ASP A 11 -4.36 0.27 7.32
C ASP A 11 -5.51 1.14 7.81
N SER A 12 -5.40 1.68 9.03
CA SER A 12 -6.36 2.62 9.60
C SER A 12 -6.43 3.92 8.78
N ALA A 13 -5.30 4.52 8.44
CA ALA A 13 -5.26 5.76 7.65
C ALA A 13 -5.80 5.56 6.22
N CYS A 14 -5.43 4.46 5.56
CA CYS A 14 -5.95 4.11 4.24
C CYS A 14 -7.45 3.84 4.28
N ARG A 15 -7.94 3.12 5.30
CA ARG A 15 -9.37 2.91 5.52
C ARG A 15 -10.12 4.21 5.74
N GLN A 16 -9.57 5.16 6.50
CA GLN A 16 -10.17 6.48 6.68
C GLN A 16 -10.27 7.25 5.37
N ALA A 17 -9.22 7.22 4.53
CA ALA A 17 -9.27 7.84 3.21
C ALA A 17 -10.39 7.24 2.34
N LEU A 18 -10.50 5.91 2.30
CA LEU A 18 -11.57 5.21 1.57
C LEU A 18 -12.97 5.56 2.09
N LEU A 19 -13.16 5.57 3.41
CA LEU A 19 -14.43 5.96 4.04
C LEU A 19 -14.78 7.43 3.79
N GLY A 20 -13.75 8.29 3.64
CA GLY A 20 -13.90 9.68 3.23
C GLY A 20 -14.24 9.87 1.75
N GLY A 21 -14.32 8.79 0.95
CA GLY A 21 -14.67 8.84 -0.47
C GLY A 21 -13.46 8.94 -1.41
N ALA A 22 -12.25 8.74 -0.92
CA ALA A 22 -11.07 8.68 -1.77
C ALA A 22 -11.22 7.53 -2.79
N PRO A 23 -10.93 7.76 -4.08
CA PRO A 23 -11.04 6.73 -5.09
C PRO A 23 -9.99 5.64 -4.84
N PHE A 24 -10.43 4.39 -4.95
CA PHE A 24 -9.56 3.22 -4.99
C PHE A 24 -9.40 2.75 -6.42
N ASN A 25 -8.17 2.75 -6.93
CA ASN A 25 -7.86 2.21 -8.24
C ASN A 25 -6.79 1.14 -8.08
N PHE A 26 -6.87 0.06 -8.84
CA PHE A 26 -5.80 -0.94 -8.91
C PHE A 26 -5.51 -1.32 -10.35
N SER A 27 -4.29 -1.78 -10.59
CA SER A 27 -3.85 -2.12 -11.94
C SER A 27 -4.68 -3.27 -12.52
N GLU A 28 -5.24 -3.05 -13.71
CA GLU A 28 -5.86 -4.12 -14.49
C GLU A 28 -4.81 -5.11 -15.04
N HIS A 29 -3.53 -4.70 -15.07
CA HIS A 29 -2.38 -5.54 -15.41
C HIS A 29 -2.32 -6.85 -14.61
N GLU A 30 -1.61 -7.82 -15.16
CA GLU A 30 -1.41 -9.12 -14.55
C GLU A 30 -0.83 -9.01 -13.11
N PRO A 31 -1.35 -9.81 -12.14
CA PRO A 31 -0.78 -9.89 -10.81
C PRO A 31 0.73 -10.15 -10.80
N ILE A 32 1.44 -9.41 -9.97
CA ILE A 32 2.90 -9.40 -9.87
C ILE A 32 3.34 -10.37 -8.77
N PRO A 33 4.41 -11.15 -8.96
CA PRO A 33 4.97 -11.99 -7.91
C PRO A 33 5.28 -11.21 -6.63
N VAL A 34 4.94 -11.81 -5.48
CA VAL A 34 5.15 -11.19 -4.17
C VAL A 34 6.63 -10.91 -3.92
N ASP A 35 7.52 -11.83 -4.27
CA ASP A 35 8.96 -11.66 -4.03
C ASP A 35 9.55 -10.49 -4.82
N ASP A 36 9.12 -10.30 -6.07
CA ASP A 36 9.53 -9.19 -6.93
C ASP A 36 9.07 -7.85 -6.34
N LEU A 37 7.85 -7.79 -5.82
CA LEU A 37 7.33 -6.61 -5.16
C LEU A 37 8.08 -6.30 -3.87
N VAL A 38 8.38 -7.31 -3.06
CA VAL A 38 9.10 -7.04 -1.81
C VAL A 38 10.53 -6.59 -2.08
N ALA A 39 11.21 -7.14 -3.08
CA ALA A 39 12.52 -6.66 -3.50
C ALA A 39 12.44 -5.19 -3.98
N THR A 40 11.47 -4.88 -4.85
CA THR A 40 11.25 -3.53 -5.38
C THR A 40 10.95 -2.51 -4.28
N TYR A 41 10.02 -2.84 -3.39
CA TYR A 41 9.60 -1.91 -2.35
C TYR A 41 10.62 -1.76 -1.22
N ARG A 42 11.50 -2.74 -0.96
CA ARG A 42 12.66 -2.52 -0.07
C ARG A 42 13.61 -1.45 -0.62
N VAL A 43 13.85 -1.44 -1.93
CA VAL A 43 14.64 -0.39 -2.56
C VAL A 43 13.93 0.96 -2.42
N ARG A 44 12.62 1.00 -2.65
CA ARG A 44 11.82 2.22 -2.50
C ARG A 44 11.79 2.74 -1.07
N GLU A 45 11.70 1.87 -0.07
CA GLU A 45 11.77 2.23 1.35
C GLU A 45 13.07 2.98 1.64
N ARG A 46 14.20 2.40 1.22
CA ARG A 46 15.52 3.01 1.37
C ARG A 46 15.59 4.37 0.67
N THR A 47 15.23 4.44 -0.61
CA THR A 47 15.33 5.68 -1.39
C THR A 47 14.41 6.79 -0.87
N THR A 48 13.19 6.46 -0.44
CA THR A 48 12.26 7.45 0.14
C THR A 48 12.74 7.95 1.50
N THR A 49 13.30 7.06 2.32
CA THR A 49 13.91 7.42 3.61
C THR A 49 15.13 8.32 3.42
N GLU A 50 16.02 7.98 2.49
CA GLU A 50 17.20 8.80 2.13
C GLU A 50 16.81 10.19 1.59
N ALA A 51 15.68 10.29 0.89
CA ALA A 51 15.13 11.56 0.41
C ALA A 51 14.37 12.37 1.48
N GLY A 52 14.33 11.88 2.74
CA GLY A 52 13.60 12.49 3.84
C GLY A 52 12.09 12.56 3.62
N ILE A 53 11.54 11.69 2.77
CA ILE A 53 10.09 11.60 2.54
C ILE A 53 9.50 10.80 3.68
N SER A 54 8.53 11.38 4.38
CA SER A 54 7.84 10.69 5.47
C SER A 54 7.03 9.52 4.92
N THR A 55 7.40 8.32 5.35
CA THR A 55 6.70 7.07 5.04
C THR A 55 5.97 6.54 6.28
N LEU A 56 4.99 5.66 6.04
CA LEU A 56 4.22 4.98 7.09
C LEU A 56 4.06 3.51 6.70
N GLY A 57 4.37 2.61 7.64
CA GLY A 57 4.08 1.18 7.57
C GLY A 57 4.79 0.37 6.48
N PHE A 58 5.94 0.82 5.97
CA PHE A 58 6.70 0.10 4.95
C PHE A 58 7.12 -1.30 5.43
N ALA A 59 7.85 -1.38 6.53
CA ALA A 59 8.36 -2.63 7.07
C ALA A 59 7.23 -3.62 7.39
N GLU A 60 6.17 -3.14 8.04
CA GLU A 60 5.00 -3.93 8.41
C GLU A 60 4.24 -4.43 7.18
N ALA A 61 4.03 -3.57 6.17
CA ALA A 61 3.34 -3.95 4.95
C ALA A 61 4.09 -5.01 4.15
N LEU A 62 5.42 -4.90 4.06
CA LEU A 62 6.26 -5.89 3.37
C LEU A 62 6.35 -7.22 4.12
N LEU A 63 6.41 -7.18 5.45
CA LEU A 63 6.35 -8.39 6.27
C LEU A 63 5.01 -9.11 6.08
N ARG A 64 3.90 -8.37 6.11
CA ARG A 64 2.55 -8.92 5.87
C ARG A 64 2.38 -9.46 4.46
N LEU A 65 2.94 -8.77 3.46
CA LEU A 65 2.90 -9.24 2.08
C LEU A 65 3.65 -10.59 1.96
N ARG A 66 4.86 -10.70 2.52
CA ARG A 66 5.64 -11.95 2.52
C ARG A 66 4.96 -13.09 3.27
N THR A 67 4.29 -12.79 4.37
CA THR A 67 3.65 -13.81 5.23
C THR A 67 2.21 -14.11 4.83
N SER A 68 1.69 -13.48 3.78
CA SER A 68 0.30 -13.61 3.33
C SER A 68 -0.05 -14.98 2.72
N GLY A 69 0.97 -15.76 2.32
CA GLY A 69 0.81 -17.02 1.59
C GLY A 69 0.38 -16.84 0.13
N LEU A 70 0.32 -15.61 -0.37
CA LEU A 70 -0.01 -15.33 -1.77
C LEU A 70 1.26 -15.37 -2.64
N GLU A 71 1.15 -15.96 -3.82
CA GLU A 71 2.25 -15.96 -4.80
C GLU A 71 2.28 -14.67 -5.62
N LYS A 72 1.11 -14.14 -5.96
CA LYS A 72 0.96 -12.93 -6.78
C LYS A 72 -0.07 -11.98 -6.19
N VAL A 73 0.15 -10.69 -6.36
CA VAL A 73 -0.75 -9.61 -5.93
C VAL A 73 -0.85 -8.51 -6.99
N ARG A 74 -1.91 -7.72 -6.94
CA ARG A 74 -2.04 -6.49 -7.72
C ARG A 74 -1.59 -5.29 -6.90
N ILE A 75 -1.26 -4.19 -7.57
CA ILE A 75 -0.99 -2.91 -6.92
C ILE A 75 -2.20 -2.00 -7.09
N GLY A 76 -2.69 -1.50 -5.97
CA GLY A 76 -3.66 -0.42 -5.89
C GLY A 76 -3.08 0.87 -5.33
N SER A 77 -3.80 1.95 -5.55
CA SER A 77 -3.52 3.24 -4.92
C SER A 77 -4.79 3.87 -4.37
N VAL A 78 -4.62 4.56 -3.25
CA VAL A 78 -5.58 5.49 -2.67
C VAL A 78 -4.84 6.79 -2.45
N ASN A 79 -5.35 7.89 -2.99
CA ASN A 79 -4.85 9.21 -2.63
C ASN A 79 -5.87 9.83 -1.69
N ASP A 80 -5.43 10.31 -0.53
CA ASP A 80 -6.35 11.08 0.31
C ASP A 80 -6.85 12.33 -0.45
N LEU A 81 -8.06 12.78 -0.10
CA LEU A 81 -8.72 13.87 -0.82
C LEU A 81 -7.95 15.20 -0.68
N ASP A 82 -7.21 15.37 0.41
CA ASP A 82 -6.36 16.53 0.65
C ASP A 82 -4.98 16.41 -0.03
N HIS A 83 -4.73 15.34 -0.78
CA HIS A 83 -3.47 15.02 -1.45
C HIS A 83 -2.22 15.09 -0.56
N ARG A 84 -2.36 14.96 0.76
CA ARG A 84 -1.25 14.97 1.71
C ARG A 84 -0.56 13.62 1.77
N ARG A 85 -1.26 12.54 1.43
CA ARG A 85 -0.74 11.18 1.51
C ARG A 85 -1.26 10.30 0.40
N SER A 86 -0.34 9.61 -0.25
CA SER A 86 -0.66 8.50 -1.15
C SER A 86 -0.48 7.19 -0.40
N PHE A 87 -1.40 6.26 -0.61
CA PHE A 87 -1.32 4.91 -0.13
C PHE A 87 -1.13 3.96 -1.30
N VAL A 88 -0.08 3.17 -1.27
CA VAL A 88 0.08 2.00 -2.14
C VAL A 88 -0.52 0.80 -1.42
N CYS A 89 -1.46 0.12 -2.07
CA CYS A 89 -2.15 -1.05 -1.54
C CYS A 89 -1.70 -2.30 -2.30
N PHE A 90 -1.34 -3.36 -1.58
CA PHE A 90 -1.14 -4.67 -2.20
C PHE A 90 -2.45 -5.46 -2.10
N VAL A 91 -2.99 -5.87 -3.23
CA VAL A 91 -4.33 -6.44 -3.35
C VAL A 91 -4.22 -7.90 -3.77
N ALA A 92 -5.06 -8.78 -3.22
CA ALA A 92 -5.12 -10.16 -3.69
C ALA A 92 -5.36 -10.19 -5.23
N ALA A 93 -4.84 -11.22 -5.91
CA ALA A 93 -4.88 -11.32 -7.37
C ALA A 93 -6.31 -11.26 -7.96
N ASP A 94 -7.29 -11.74 -7.20
CA ASP A 94 -8.72 -11.74 -7.50
C ASP A 94 -9.42 -10.39 -7.20
N GLY A 95 -8.70 -9.41 -6.64
CA GLY A 95 -9.24 -8.11 -6.25
C GLY A 95 -10.14 -8.15 -5.00
N SER A 96 -10.26 -9.28 -4.32
CA SER A 96 -11.27 -9.47 -3.25
C SER A 96 -10.94 -8.70 -1.97
N ARG A 97 -9.65 -8.46 -1.69
CA ARG A 97 -9.17 -7.84 -0.46
C ARG A 97 -7.84 -7.13 -0.62
N ILE A 98 -7.62 -6.13 0.23
CA ILE A 98 -6.31 -5.50 0.42
C ILE A 98 -5.53 -6.28 1.48
N VAL A 99 -4.31 -6.68 1.15
CA VAL A 99 -3.41 -7.49 2.00
C VAL A 99 -2.65 -6.60 2.98
N SER A 100 -2.10 -5.50 2.49
CA SER A 100 -1.38 -4.49 3.27
C SER A 100 -1.26 -3.16 2.50
N CYS A 101 -1.02 -2.07 3.23
CA CYS A 101 -0.84 -0.73 2.66
C CYS A 101 0.44 -0.06 3.14
N ILE A 102 1.06 0.72 2.25
CA ILE A 102 2.17 1.62 2.53
C ILE A 102 1.68 3.05 2.36
N GLY A 103 1.95 3.94 3.32
CA GLY A 103 1.68 5.36 3.20
C GLY A 103 2.94 6.14 2.84
N VAL A 104 2.83 7.08 1.91
CA VAL A 104 3.90 8.03 1.55
C VAL A 104 3.31 9.44 1.58
N SER A 105 3.92 10.33 2.37
CA SER A 105 3.56 11.75 2.32
C SER A 105 3.85 12.29 0.94
N GLN A 106 2.85 12.89 0.30
CA GLN A 106 3.11 13.71 -0.87
C GLN A 106 3.59 15.06 -0.34
N ARG A 107 4.84 15.42 -0.62
CA ARG A 107 5.22 16.84 -0.48
C ARG A 107 4.34 17.57 -1.51
N CYS A 108 3.52 18.52 -1.07
CA CYS A 108 3.02 19.54 -1.98
C CYS A 108 4.27 20.12 -2.67
N GLY A 109 4.37 19.89 -3.99
CA GLY A 109 5.34 20.60 -4.83
C GLY A 109 5.05 22.09 -4.83
#